data_AF-A0A7D5P4Q2-F1
#
_entry.id   AF-A0A7D5P4Q2-F1
#
_cell.length_a   1.000
_cell.length_b   1.000
_cell.length_c   1.000
_cell.angle_alpha   90.00
_cell.angle_beta   90.00
_cell.angle_gamma   90.00
#
_symmetry.space_group_name_H-M   'P 1'
#
loop_
_entity.id
_entity.type
_entity.pdbx_description
1 polymer ?
#
loop_
_entity_poly.entity_id
_entity_poly.type
_entity_poly.pdbx_seq_one_letter_code
_entity_poly.pdbx_strand_id
1 'polypeptide(L)'
;MPSNCRIEIQYIDPETYTSIVNHAMRKDILKALYVMTRSGPITKQQLADHLRVGYHQLVYQLNNHLKDFWLVKEEQKVRGTRMELIEPTYPDTVFISLGKDNAIFLVDPLANLFGPLHKVGVRCDVCTPHEARRCVSYGVQGGCCSTSLSETEMALLMSNGRKPPFRLLDMAIICAFRGIPGGSTCSVEIPCDHCALTKRFIEVR
;
A
#
# COMPACT_ATOMS: atom_id res chain seq x y z
N MET A 1 21.35 6.84 12.40
CA MET A 1 20.43 5.82 12.93
C MET A 1 19.83 5.07 11.75
N PRO A 2 19.73 3.74 11.76
CA PRO A 2 18.99 3.04 10.70
C PRO A 2 17.54 3.55 10.76
N SER A 3 17.06 4.11 9.66
CA SER A 3 15.65 4.46 9.55
C SER A 3 14.84 3.16 9.50
N ASN A 4 13.80 3.07 10.33
CA ASN A 4 12.84 2.00 10.22
C ASN A 4 11.85 2.34 9.11
N CYS A 5 11.62 1.37 8.23
CA CYS A 5 10.59 1.42 7.21
C CYS A 5 9.35 0.74 7.78
N ARG A 6 8.31 1.53 8.00
CA ARG A 6 7.02 1.05 8.46
C ARG A 6 6.13 0.79 7.25
N ILE A 7 5.54 -0.40 7.19
CA ILE A 7 4.52 -0.74 6.20
C ILE A 7 3.22 -0.93 6.98
N GLU A 8 2.20 -0.17 6.62
CA GLU A 8 0.88 -0.31 7.23
C GLU A 8 0.00 -1.18 6.34
N ILE A 9 -0.89 -1.94 6.98
CA ILE A 9 -1.87 -2.78 6.30
C ILE A 9 -3.24 -2.29 6.74
N GLN A 10 -4.02 -1.80 5.78
CA GLN A 10 -5.32 -1.21 6.05
C GLN A 10 -6.41 -1.92 5.26
N TYR A 11 -7.52 -2.20 5.94
CA TYR A 11 -8.69 -2.74 5.26
C TYR A 11 -9.42 -1.64 4.48
N ILE A 12 -9.80 -1.94 3.24
CA ILE A 12 -10.76 -1.17 2.45
C ILE A 12 -11.96 -2.03 2.13
N ASP A 13 -13.14 -1.42 2.12
CA ASP A 13 -14.36 -2.15 1.78
C ASP A 13 -14.36 -2.60 0.30
N PRO A 14 -15.14 -3.64 -0.05
CA PRO A 14 -15.17 -4.17 -1.41
C PRO A 14 -15.64 -3.16 -2.48
N GLU A 15 -16.47 -2.17 -2.13
CA GLU A 15 -16.95 -1.15 -3.07
C GLU A 15 -15.81 -0.19 -3.42
N THR A 16 -15.09 0.31 -2.42
CA THR A 16 -13.86 1.09 -2.61
C THR A 16 -12.83 0.33 -3.42
N TYR A 17 -12.58 -0.95 -3.08
CA TYR A 17 -11.67 -1.80 -3.85
C TYR A 17 -12.07 -1.92 -5.32
N THR A 18 -13.32 -2.31 -5.59
CA THR A 18 -13.82 -2.51 -6.96
C THR A 18 -13.82 -1.23 -7.78
N SER A 19 -14.08 -0.07 -7.14
CA SER A 19 -13.98 1.23 -7.79
C SER A 19 -12.55 1.50 -8.32
N ILE A 20 -11.51 1.02 -7.64
CA ILE A 20 -10.12 1.25 -8.05
C ILE A 20 -9.70 0.26 -9.12
N VAL A 21 -9.79 -1.04 -8.84
CA VAL A 21 -9.11 -2.06 -9.66
C VAL A 21 -9.67 -2.19 -11.07
N ASN A 22 -10.95 -1.89 -11.23
CA ASN A 22 -11.67 -1.98 -12.51
C ASN A 22 -11.45 -0.76 -13.42
N HIS A 23 -10.68 0.25 -12.98
CA HIS A 23 -10.47 1.48 -13.75
C HIS A 23 -8.98 1.81 -13.90
N ALA A 24 -8.45 1.69 -15.12
CA ALA A 24 -7.02 1.88 -15.42
C ALA A 24 -6.49 3.23 -14.90
N MET A 25 -7.16 4.33 -15.24
CA MET A 25 -6.74 5.67 -14.80
C MET A 25 -6.68 5.84 -13.28
N ARG A 26 -7.54 5.17 -12.50
CA ARG A 26 -7.53 5.29 -11.04
C ARG A 26 -6.29 4.61 -10.46
N LYS A 27 -5.91 3.45 -11.02
CA LYS A 27 -4.66 2.76 -10.69
C LYS A 27 -3.45 3.62 -11.03
N ASP A 28 -3.45 4.24 -12.22
CA ASP A 28 -2.36 5.11 -12.65
C ASP A 28 -2.24 6.36 -11.77
N ILE A 29 -3.37 6.98 -11.39
CA ILE A 29 -3.41 8.11 -10.46
C ILE A 29 -2.80 7.73 -9.11
N LEU A 30 -3.25 6.62 -8.50
CA LEU A 30 -2.74 6.18 -7.20
C LEU A 30 -1.24 5.85 -7.27
N LYS A 31 -0.81 5.12 -8.29
CA LYS A 31 0.61 4.81 -8.51
C LYS A 31 1.44 6.09 -8.61
N ALA A 32 1.05 7.01 -9.50
CA ALA A 32 1.78 8.24 -9.72
C ALA A 32 1.81 9.11 -8.46
N LEU A 33 0.68 9.29 -7.78
CA LEU A 33 0.60 10.05 -6.53
C LEU A 33 1.59 9.50 -5.49
N TYR A 34 1.55 8.20 -5.19
CA TYR A 34 2.39 7.59 -4.16
C TYR A 34 3.89 7.62 -4.49
N VAL A 35 4.25 7.48 -5.77
CA VAL A 35 5.64 7.51 -6.22
C VAL A 35 6.16 8.96 -6.23
N MET A 36 5.40 9.90 -6.79
CA MET A 36 5.84 11.28 -6.95
C MET A 36 5.94 12.02 -5.61
N THR A 37 5.18 11.62 -4.59
CA THR A 37 5.20 12.32 -3.29
C THR A 37 6.27 11.81 -2.33
N ARG A 38 7.15 10.89 -2.76
CA ARG A 38 8.24 10.35 -1.92
C ARG A 38 9.25 11.41 -1.48
N SER A 39 9.40 12.48 -2.27
CA SER A 39 10.28 13.62 -1.98
C SER A 39 9.54 14.82 -1.36
N GLY A 40 8.23 14.73 -1.16
CA GLY A 40 7.39 15.82 -0.65
C GLY A 40 6.05 15.92 -1.39
N PRO A 41 5.09 16.69 -0.87
CA PRO A 41 3.76 16.81 -1.48
C PRO A 41 3.84 17.51 -2.85
N ILE A 42 2.90 17.20 -3.75
CA ILE A 42 2.88 17.70 -5.14
C ILE A 42 1.57 18.43 -5.42
N THR A 43 1.53 19.29 -6.44
CA THR A 43 0.26 19.87 -6.90
C THR A 43 -0.56 18.89 -7.72
N LYS A 44 -1.88 19.08 -7.74
CA LYS A 44 -2.78 18.36 -8.66
C LYS A 44 -2.38 18.56 -10.14
N GLN A 45 -1.86 19.74 -10.49
CA GLN A 45 -1.40 20.01 -11.85
C GLN A 45 -0.18 19.16 -12.23
N GLN A 46 0.82 19.06 -11.36
CA GLN A 46 2.00 18.20 -11.59
C GLN A 46 1.59 16.74 -11.81
N LEU A 47 0.63 16.24 -11.03
CA LEU A 47 0.10 14.89 -11.20
C LEU A 47 -0.62 14.72 -12.54
N ALA A 48 -1.44 15.71 -12.96
CA ALA A 48 -2.15 15.68 -14.24
C ALA A 48 -1.17 15.68 -15.43
N ASP A 49 -0.15 16.53 -15.37
CA ASP A 49 0.88 16.66 -16.40
C ASP A 49 1.69 15.37 -16.53
N HIS A 50 2.08 14.76 -15.40
CA HIS A 50 2.80 13.49 -15.39
C HIS A 50 1.99 12.36 -16.04
N LEU A 51 0.69 12.30 -15.75
CA LEU A 51 -0.23 11.30 -16.30
C LEU A 51 -0.71 11.62 -17.71
N ARG A 52 -0.42 12.83 -18.22
CA ARG A 52 -0.92 13.36 -19.50
C ARG A 52 -2.46 13.30 -19.59
N VAL A 53 -3.13 13.65 -18.50
CA VAL A 53 -4.61 13.72 -18.41
C VAL A 53 -5.06 15.16 -18.18
N GLY A 54 -6.31 15.47 -18.55
CA GLY A 54 -6.87 16.80 -18.29
C GLY A 54 -7.03 17.06 -16.80
N TYR A 55 -6.70 18.29 -16.35
CA TYR A 55 -6.80 18.68 -14.94
C TYR A 55 -8.19 18.39 -14.33
N HIS A 56 -9.26 18.77 -15.03
CA HIS A 56 -10.63 18.51 -14.58
C HIS A 56 -10.96 17.02 -14.46
N GLN A 57 -10.40 16.20 -15.36
CA GLN A 57 -10.56 14.75 -15.30
C GLN A 57 -9.86 14.16 -14.08
N LEU A 58 -8.63 14.60 -13.79
CA LEU A 58 -7.91 14.20 -12.58
C LEU A 58 -8.69 14.59 -11.32
N VAL A 59 -9.10 15.86 -11.21
CA VAL A 59 -9.84 16.37 -10.04
C VAL A 59 -11.14 15.60 -9.83
N TYR A 60 -11.85 15.27 -10.91
CA TYR A 60 -13.06 14.44 -10.82
C TYR A 60 -12.76 13.06 -10.23
N GLN A 61 -11.71 12.37 -10.69
CA GLN A 61 -11.35 11.05 -10.14
C GLN A 61 -10.91 11.15 -8.67
N LEU A 62 -10.10 12.16 -8.34
CA LEU A 62 -9.64 12.42 -6.97
C LEU A 62 -10.79 12.66 -6.00
N ASN A 63 -11.78 13.48 -6.38
CA ASN A 63 -12.85 13.88 -5.47
C ASN A 63 -13.98 12.83 -5.35
N ASN A 64 -14.27 12.07 -6.41
CA ASN A 64 -15.43 11.18 -6.42
C ASN A 64 -15.09 9.72 -6.16
N HIS A 65 -13.87 9.28 -6.46
CA HIS A 65 -13.52 7.86 -6.42
C HIS A 65 -12.28 7.57 -5.57
N LEU A 66 -11.41 8.57 -5.36
CA LEU A 66 -10.15 8.39 -4.64
C LEU A 66 -10.05 9.29 -3.41
N LYS A 67 -11.15 9.88 -2.94
CA LYS A 67 -11.15 10.94 -1.90
C LYS A 67 -10.42 10.54 -0.61
N ASP A 68 -10.47 9.26 -0.24
CA ASP A 68 -9.89 8.77 1.02
C ASP A 68 -8.40 8.44 0.88
N PHE A 69 -7.85 8.46 -0.34
CA PHE A 69 -6.47 8.09 -0.64
C PHE A 69 -5.51 9.27 -0.71
N TRP A 70 -6.00 10.51 -0.67
CA TRP A 70 -5.17 11.70 -0.71
C TRP A 70 -5.71 12.78 0.24
N LEU A 71 -4.82 13.66 0.67
CA LEU A 71 -5.15 14.84 1.45
C LEU A 71 -4.39 16.07 0.94
N VAL A 72 -4.88 17.26 1.29
CA VAL A 72 -4.10 18.50 1.13
C VAL A 72 -3.14 18.59 2.31
N LYS A 73 -1.84 18.50 2.05
CA LYS A 73 -0.79 18.56 3.06
C LYS A 73 -0.42 20.01 3.39
N GLU A 74 -0.27 20.80 2.35
CA GLU A 74 0.17 22.19 2.44
C GLU A 74 -0.59 23.05 1.45
N GLU A 75 -0.67 24.34 1.76
CA GLU A 75 -1.29 25.33 0.90
C GLU A 75 -0.38 26.54 0.76
N GLN A 76 -0.16 26.94 -0.48
CA GLN A 76 0.73 28.05 -0.80
C GLN A 76 -0.04 29.12 -1.55
N LYS A 77 0.12 30.39 -1.16
CA LYS A 77 -0.39 31.52 -1.95
C LYS A 77 0.62 31.85 -3.05
N VAL A 78 0.24 31.65 -4.30
CA VAL A 78 1.06 32.00 -5.46
C VAL A 78 0.28 32.99 -6.31
N ARG A 79 0.77 34.22 -6.43
CA ARG A 79 0.18 35.29 -7.26
C ARG A 79 -1.32 35.50 -7.03
N GLY A 80 -1.76 35.43 -5.77
CA GLY A 80 -3.17 35.64 -5.38
C GLY A 80 -4.06 34.40 -5.52
N THR A 81 -3.54 33.28 -6.04
CA THR A 81 -4.26 31.99 -6.09
C THR A 81 -3.75 31.04 -5.01
N ARG A 82 -4.66 30.26 -4.43
CA ARG A 82 -4.34 29.19 -3.48
C ARG A 82 -3.92 27.94 -4.25
N MET A 83 -2.69 27.48 -4.03
CA MET A 83 -2.14 26.27 -4.59
C MET A 83 -2.12 25.19 -3.51
N GLU A 84 -2.81 24.08 -3.77
CA GLU A 84 -2.87 22.93 -2.85
C GLU A 84 -1.79 21.91 -3.22
N LEU A 85 -0.95 21.57 -2.26
CA LEU A 85 -0.01 20.48 -2.33
C LEU A 85 -0.62 19.25 -1.65
N ILE A 86 -0.72 18.17 -2.41
CA ILE A 86 -1.36 16.92 -2.03
C ILE A 86 -0.35 15.81 -1.82
N GLU A 87 -0.70 14.87 -0.94
CA GLU A 87 0.02 13.64 -0.70
C GLU A 87 -0.96 12.48 -0.42
N PRO A 88 -0.51 11.22 -0.47
CA PRO A 88 -1.30 10.11 0.02
C PRO A 88 -1.71 10.28 1.48
N THR A 89 -2.96 9.96 1.81
CA THR A 89 -3.41 9.88 3.21
C THR A 89 -2.58 8.88 4.01
N TYR A 90 -2.15 7.80 3.34
CA TYR A 90 -1.43 6.68 3.94
C TYR A 90 -0.22 6.26 3.07
N PRO A 91 0.93 6.97 3.18
CA PRO A 91 2.00 6.92 2.17
C PRO A 91 2.76 5.59 2.08
N ASP A 92 2.79 4.77 3.14
CA ASP A 92 3.51 3.49 3.17
C ASP A 92 2.56 2.28 3.32
N THR A 93 1.30 2.44 2.90
CA THR A 93 0.24 1.47 3.16
C THR A 93 0.03 0.47 2.03
N VAL A 94 -0.35 -0.75 2.41
CA VAL A 94 -0.92 -1.79 1.57
C VAL A 94 -2.39 -1.93 1.95
N PHE A 95 -3.29 -1.73 1.00
CA PHE A 95 -4.72 -1.87 1.25
C PHE A 95 -5.16 -3.29 0.92
N ILE A 96 -5.97 -3.88 1.80
CA ILE A 96 -6.50 -5.23 1.66
C ILE A 96 -8.02 -5.23 1.68
N SER A 97 -8.62 -6.20 0.98
CA SER A 97 -10.05 -6.48 1.08
C SER A 97 -10.27 -7.99 1.06
N LEU A 98 -11.38 -8.43 1.66
CA LEU A 98 -11.76 -9.85 1.71
C LEU A 98 -13.07 -10.05 0.95
N GLY A 99 -13.05 -10.92 -0.06
CA GLY A 99 -14.23 -11.32 -0.82
C GLY A 99 -15.04 -12.42 -0.12
N LYS A 100 -16.24 -12.68 -0.65
CA LYS A 100 -17.18 -13.70 -0.14
C LYS A 100 -16.61 -15.12 -0.14
N ASP A 101 -15.71 -15.44 -1.06
CA ASP A 101 -15.07 -16.77 -1.18
C ASP A 101 -13.71 -16.84 -0.47
N ASN A 102 -13.49 -16.00 0.54
CA ASN A 102 -12.20 -15.85 1.22
C ASN A 102 -11.05 -15.44 0.27
N ALA A 103 -11.39 -14.88 -0.90
CA ALA A 103 -10.43 -14.31 -1.81
C ALA A 103 -9.86 -13.01 -1.21
N ILE A 104 -8.54 -12.95 -1.06
CA ILE A 104 -7.82 -11.77 -0.60
C ILE A 104 -7.51 -10.90 -1.80
N PHE A 105 -7.84 -9.63 -1.69
CA PHE A 105 -7.55 -8.62 -2.70
C PHE A 105 -6.61 -7.55 -2.16
N LEU A 106 -5.80 -6.99 -3.03
CA LEU A 106 -4.73 -6.06 -2.71
C LEU A 106 -4.76 -4.83 -3.61
N VAL A 107 -4.50 -3.68 -2.99
CA VAL A 107 -4.13 -2.43 -3.64
C VAL A 107 -2.85 -1.94 -2.97
N ASP A 108 -1.76 -1.97 -3.73
CA ASP A 108 -0.44 -1.52 -3.33
C ASP A 108 0.07 -0.54 -4.41
N PRO A 109 -0.20 0.76 -4.23
CA PRO A 109 0.16 1.76 -5.24
C PRO A 109 1.67 1.87 -5.48
N LEU A 110 2.49 1.74 -4.42
CA LEU A 110 3.95 1.83 -4.52
C LEU A 110 4.55 0.69 -5.33
N ALA A 111 4.06 -0.53 -5.16
CA ALA A 111 4.52 -1.68 -5.93
C ALA A 111 3.72 -1.91 -7.22
N ASN A 112 2.76 -1.04 -7.52
CA ASN A 112 1.87 -1.14 -8.68
C ASN A 112 1.12 -2.49 -8.74
N LEU A 113 0.60 -2.95 -7.59
CA LEU A 113 -0.17 -4.19 -7.49
C LEU A 113 -1.64 -3.86 -7.22
N PHE A 114 -2.52 -4.27 -8.13
CA PHE A 114 -3.95 -3.97 -8.07
C PHE A 114 -4.75 -5.20 -8.50
N GLY A 115 -5.25 -5.98 -7.55
CA GLY A 115 -6.03 -7.17 -7.87
C GLY A 115 -6.04 -8.27 -6.81
N PRO A 116 -6.49 -9.49 -7.19
CA PRO A 116 -6.49 -10.66 -6.32
C PRO A 116 -5.06 -11.08 -5.96
N LEU A 117 -4.82 -11.41 -4.69
CA LEU A 117 -3.50 -11.77 -4.15
C LEU A 117 -2.82 -12.89 -4.96
N HIS A 118 -3.57 -13.91 -5.38
CA HIS A 118 -3.03 -15.03 -6.17
C HIS A 118 -2.55 -14.62 -7.58
N LYS A 119 -3.00 -13.47 -8.11
CA LYS A 119 -2.59 -12.96 -9.43
C LYS A 119 -1.49 -11.92 -9.33
N VAL A 120 -1.60 -11.00 -8.37
CA VAL A 120 -0.71 -9.83 -8.28
C VAL A 120 0.43 -10.02 -7.28
N GLY A 121 0.29 -10.95 -6.32
CA GLY A 121 1.28 -11.18 -5.27
C GLY A 121 1.36 -10.02 -4.28
N VAL A 122 2.51 -9.90 -3.63
CA VAL A 122 2.83 -8.82 -2.67
C VAL A 122 4.16 -8.16 -3.02
N ARG A 123 4.38 -6.91 -2.59
CA ARG A 123 5.66 -6.22 -2.80
C ARG A 123 6.88 -6.98 -2.26
N CYS A 124 6.70 -7.85 -1.27
CA CYS A 124 7.77 -8.71 -0.76
C CYS A 124 8.19 -9.82 -1.72
N ASP A 125 7.46 -10.10 -2.80
CA ASP A 125 7.75 -11.22 -3.72
C ASP A 125 9.06 -11.04 -4.50
N VAL A 126 9.50 -9.79 -4.66
CA VAL A 126 10.78 -9.45 -5.31
C VAL A 126 12.00 -9.75 -4.43
N CYS A 127 11.82 -9.97 -3.13
CA CYS A 127 12.92 -10.25 -2.20
C CYS A 127 13.46 -11.67 -2.39
N THR A 128 14.76 -11.86 -2.21
CA THR A 128 15.40 -13.17 -2.15
C THR A 128 14.94 -13.96 -0.91
N PRO A 129 15.04 -15.30 -0.90
CA PRO A 129 14.69 -16.11 0.27
C PRO A 129 15.45 -15.72 1.55
N HIS A 130 16.71 -15.30 1.42
CA HIS A 130 17.52 -14.85 2.56
C HIS A 130 17.03 -13.50 3.12
N GLU A 131 16.69 -12.54 2.26
CA GLU A 131 16.09 -11.27 2.69
C GLU A 131 14.72 -11.48 3.35
N ALA A 132 13.87 -12.32 2.75
CA ALA A 132 12.55 -12.60 3.29
C ALA A 132 12.62 -13.19 4.72
N ARG A 133 13.53 -14.15 4.96
CA ARG A 133 13.73 -14.73 6.31
C ARG A 133 14.19 -13.70 7.34
N ARG A 134 15.12 -12.82 6.97
CA ARG A 134 15.58 -11.72 7.85
C ARG A 134 14.42 -10.76 8.16
N CYS A 135 13.62 -10.37 7.17
CA CYS A 135 12.46 -9.52 7.39
C CYS A 135 11.43 -10.15 8.33
N VAL A 136 11.17 -11.45 8.21
CA VAL A 136 10.28 -12.17 9.13
C VAL A 136 10.82 -12.11 10.57
N SER A 137 12.12 -12.31 10.79
CA SER A 137 12.68 -12.20 12.15
C SER A 137 12.51 -10.81 12.77
N TYR A 138 12.60 -9.73 11.96
CA TYR A 138 12.35 -8.38 12.46
C TYR A 138 10.87 -8.14 12.76
N GLY A 139 9.96 -8.54 11.86
CA GLY A 139 8.53 -8.29 12.00
C GLY A 139 7.87 -9.03 13.16
N VAL A 140 8.38 -10.21 13.54
CA VAL A 140 7.89 -11.00 14.69
C VAL A 140 8.31 -10.38 16.03
N GLN A 141 9.40 -9.62 16.06
CA GLN A 141 9.95 -9.03 17.30
C GLN A 141 9.35 -7.66 17.66
N GLY A 142 8.59 -7.01 16.76
CA GLY A 142 8.09 -5.65 17.01
C GLY A 142 6.79 -5.23 16.28
N GLY A 143 6.06 -6.15 15.65
CA GLY A 143 4.87 -5.83 14.84
C GLY A 143 3.56 -6.48 15.33
N CYS A 144 2.46 -6.23 14.59
CA CYS A 144 1.12 -6.79 14.82
C CYS A 144 1.03 -8.34 14.75
N CYS A 145 2.10 -9.03 14.37
CA CYS A 145 2.16 -10.48 14.21
C CYS A 145 3.09 -11.14 15.23
N SER A 146 2.70 -11.14 16.51
CA SER A 146 3.44 -11.82 17.58
C SER A 146 3.07 -13.31 17.74
N THR A 147 1.96 -13.75 17.14
CA THR A 147 1.46 -15.12 17.24
C THR A 147 1.62 -15.88 15.93
N SER A 148 1.90 -17.18 16.02
CA SER A 148 1.96 -18.08 14.87
C SER A 148 0.63 -18.11 14.11
N LEU A 149 0.69 -18.41 12.81
CA LEU A 149 -0.51 -18.63 12.00
C LEU A 149 -1.17 -19.95 12.42
N SER A 150 -2.50 -19.94 12.54
CA SER A 150 -3.30 -21.15 12.73
C SER A 150 -3.38 -21.96 11.43
N GLU A 151 -3.84 -23.21 11.51
CA GLU A 151 -4.07 -24.04 10.32
C GLU A 151 -5.05 -23.39 9.34
N THR A 152 -6.10 -22.75 9.84
CA THR A 152 -7.11 -22.08 9.00
C THR A 152 -6.55 -20.88 8.25
N GLU A 153 -5.62 -20.15 8.85
CA GLU A 153 -4.98 -18.99 8.21
C GLU A 153 -3.90 -19.39 7.22
N MET A 154 -3.17 -20.46 7.52
CA MET A 154 -2.25 -21.06 6.55
C MET A 154 -3.04 -21.56 5.34
N ALA A 155 -4.18 -22.23 5.56
CA ALA A 155 -5.08 -22.65 4.48
C ALA A 155 -5.64 -21.47 3.67
N LEU A 156 -5.99 -20.36 4.33
CA LEU A 156 -6.43 -19.12 3.66
C LEU A 156 -5.35 -18.53 2.75
N LEU A 157 -4.11 -18.46 3.23
CA LEU A 157 -2.99 -17.99 2.41
C LEU A 157 -2.74 -18.94 1.22
N MET A 158 -2.80 -20.25 1.46
CA MET A 158 -2.60 -21.27 0.42
C MET A 158 -3.69 -21.25 -0.66
N SER A 159 -4.96 -21.07 -0.28
CA SER A 159 -6.06 -20.92 -1.24
C SER A 159 -5.93 -19.64 -2.07
N ASN A 160 -5.22 -18.64 -1.54
CA ASN A 160 -4.84 -17.41 -2.25
C ASN A 160 -3.47 -17.48 -2.93
N GLY A 161 -2.98 -18.70 -3.23
CA GLY A 161 -1.80 -18.92 -4.06
C GLY A 161 -0.47 -18.71 -3.35
N ARG A 162 -0.47 -18.53 -2.02
CA ARG A 162 0.75 -18.36 -1.22
C ARG A 162 1.28 -19.73 -0.78
N LYS A 163 2.58 -19.83 -0.54
CA LYS A 163 3.23 -21.09 -0.14
C LYS A 163 4.19 -20.86 1.02
N PRO A 164 4.32 -21.83 1.94
CA PRO A 164 5.35 -21.78 2.97
C PRO A 164 6.77 -21.90 2.35
N PRO A 165 7.80 -21.29 2.98
CA PRO A 165 7.70 -20.41 4.13
C PRO A 165 7.05 -19.06 3.77
N PHE A 166 6.07 -18.63 4.57
CA PHE A 166 5.34 -17.39 4.32
C PHE A 166 6.23 -16.18 4.53
N ARG A 167 6.08 -15.15 3.68
CA ARG A 167 6.82 -13.90 3.78
C ARG A 167 6.19 -12.98 4.83
N LEU A 168 6.93 -11.96 5.25
CA LEU A 168 6.45 -10.99 6.25
C LEU A 168 5.08 -10.39 5.90
N LEU A 169 4.86 -9.97 4.65
CA LEU A 169 3.57 -9.41 4.25
C LEU A 169 2.44 -10.45 4.19
N ASP A 170 2.74 -11.72 3.90
CA ASP A 170 1.72 -12.77 3.97
C ASP A 170 1.18 -12.88 5.40
N MET A 171 2.08 -12.87 6.39
CA MET A 171 1.72 -12.87 7.80
C MET A 171 0.97 -11.58 8.19
N ALA A 172 1.49 -10.42 7.77
CA ALA A 172 0.91 -9.12 8.10
C ALA A 172 -0.53 -8.95 7.58
N ILE A 173 -0.82 -9.47 6.39
CA ILE A 173 -2.19 -9.50 5.83
C ILE A 173 -3.13 -10.28 6.76
N ILE A 174 -2.71 -11.46 7.25
CA ILE A 174 -3.54 -12.25 8.18
C ILE A 174 -3.73 -11.51 9.50
N CYS A 175 -2.67 -10.95 10.07
CA CYS A 175 -2.77 -10.20 11.33
C CYS A 175 -3.66 -8.96 11.19
N ALA A 176 -3.65 -8.30 10.02
CA ALA A 176 -4.57 -7.23 9.72
C ALA A 176 -6.02 -7.72 9.75
N PHE A 177 -6.33 -8.85 9.10
CA PHE A 177 -7.68 -9.44 9.17
C PHE A 177 -8.10 -9.82 10.58
N ARG A 178 -7.19 -10.40 11.39
CA ARG A 178 -7.45 -10.70 12.82
C ARG A 178 -7.79 -9.44 13.63
N GLY A 179 -7.18 -8.31 13.30
CA GLY A 179 -7.36 -7.04 14.00
C GLY A 179 -8.68 -6.32 13.70
N ILE A 180 -9.34 -6.62 12.57
CA ILE A 180 -10.56 -5.93 12.13
C ILE A 180 -11.68 -5.94 13.18
N PRO A 181 -12.07 -7.09 13.78
CA PRO A 181 -13.15 -7.12 14.76
C PRO A 181 -12.88 -6.26 16.00
N GLY A 182 -11.59 -6.05 16.35
CA GLY A 182 -11.16 -5.21 17.47
C GLY A 182 -10.81 -3.78 17.08
N GLY A 183 -11.04 -3.36 15.82
CA GLY A 183 -10.65 -2.04 15.32
C GLY A 183 -9.14 -1.78 15.32
N SER A 184 -8.33 -2.83 15.40
CA SER A 184 -6.87 -2.73 15.47
C SER A 184 -6.27 -2.64 14.07
N THR A 185 -5.33 -1.71 13.88
CA THR A 185 -4.53 -1.63 12.65
C THR A 185 -3.30 -2.53 12.75
N CYS A 186 -2.78 -2.97 11.62
CA CYS A 186 -1.58 -3.78 11.55
C CYS A 186 -0.49 -3.00 10.83
N SER A 187 0.67 -2.87 11.48
CA SER A 187 1.87 -2.33 10.86
C SER A 187 3.05 -3.25 11.15
N VAL A 188 3.96 -3.30 10.19
CA VAL A 188 5.23 -4.02 10.31
C VAL A 188 6.36 -3.03 10.13
N GLU A 189 7.34 -3.10 11.03
CA GLU A 189 8.54 -2.28 10.96
C GLU A 189 9.74 -3.17 10.61
N ILE A 190 10.49 -2.74 9.59
CA ILE A 190 11.73 -3.39 9.18
C ILE A 190 12.80 -2.33 8.97
N PRO A 191 14.07 -2.62 9.25
CA PRO A 191 15.16 -1.71 8.88
C PRO A 191 15.12 -1.37 7.39
N CYS A 192 15.15 -0.08 7.03
CA CYS A 192 14.99 0.36 5.64
C CYS A 192 16.07 -0.19 4.70
N ASP A 193 17.29 -0.32 5.21
CA ASP A 193 18.45 -0.93 4.56
C ASP A 193 18.35 -2.47 4.42
N HIS A 194 17.26 -3.07 4.89
CA HIS A 194 16.94 -4.48 4.67
C HIS A 194 15.70 -4.70 3.78
N CYS A 195 14.97 -3.64 3.43
CA CYS A 195 13.83 -3.73 2.51
C CYS A 195 14.25 -3.42 1.07
N ALA A 196 14.23 -4.44 0.20
CA ALA A 196 14.58 -4.27 -1.22
C ALA A 196 13.68 -3.26 -1.95
N LEU A 197 12.40 -3.16 -1.60
CA LEU A 197 11.51 -2.18 -2.20
C LEU A 197 11.87 -0.76 -1.73
N THR A 198 12.03 -0.52 -0.43
CA THR A 198 12.29 0.83 0.07
C THR A 198 13.69 1.31 -0.29
N LYS A 199 14.69 0.43 -0.43
CA LYS A 199 16.00 0.78 -1.01
C LYS A 199 15.90 1.48 -2.36
N ARG A 200 15.09 0.92 -3.27
CA ARG A 200 14.88 1.48 -4.61
C ARG A 200 14.30 2.90 -4.60
N PHE A 201 13.62 3.28 -3.52
CA PHE A 201 13.04 4.60 -3.35
C PHE A 201 13.89 5.53 -2.46
N ILE A 202 14.89 5.00 -1.75
CA ILE A 202 15.89 5.78 -1.00
C ILE A 202 17.02 6.23 -1.92
N GLU A 203 17.42 5.41 -2.89
CA GLU A 203 18.48 5.72 -3.87
C GLU A 203 18.11 6.83 -4.87
N VAL A 204 16.84 7.25 -4.92
CA VAL A 204 16.34 8.33 -5.79
C VAL A 204 16.25 9.67 -5.03
N ARG A 205 16.81 9.75 -3.81
CA ARG A 205 16.91 10.99 -3.02
C ARG A 205 18.30 11.62 -3.12
#